data_AF-A0AAN4ZI95-F1
#
_entry.id   AF-A0AAN4ZI95-F1
#
_cell.length_a   1.000
_cell.length_b   1.000
_cell.length_c   1.000
_cell.angle_alpha   90.00
_cell.angle_beta   90.00
_cell.angle_gamma   90.00
#
_symmetry.space_group_name_H-M   'P 1'
#
loop_
_entity.id
_entity.type
_entity.pdbx_description
1 polymer ?
#
loop_
_entity_poly.entity_id
_entity_poly.type
_entity_poly.pdbx_seq_one_letter_code
_entity_poly.pdbx_strand_id
1 'polypeptide(L)'
;MVNDIRKRSLFNGIVADLAKDVVSDKTHSSISHDMDDPSPSTSSFSNNSTTVTLSNGVRMPLLGLGTTHSGGYYHDAVLHALRYSGYRMIDTARRYGVETELGIAIRDCGLPRDELFVSTKLWSTDYGAGVESAFRNQSAKLQVDYLDLFMLHFPDVPEWLGSPRQVREETWRRMELLYDQGKCRSIGVSNFEVSDLEEFEDFASVLPHVNQCEFHALYDPTELREYCSQQGILFTGYCPLAKGRALGNEIIVKIAKKHQRTPAQICLRWSIENGIPVIPKSKDVARIEENAQIFDFSLSADDYQLIAALNSFSNKVLKHEDLSTKWNLPDGYKLAGRVYGIPSEQSIDSRPINKQDTKHRIQQLPSITNSPSMKHKGF
;
A
#
# COMPACT_ATOMS: atom_id res chain seq x y z
N MET A 1 -11.45 23.72 62.38
CA MET A 1 -12.72 23.62 61.62
C MET A 1 -13.47 24.92 61.80
N VAL A 2 -13.24 25.89 60.92
CA VAL A 2 -13.89 27.21 60.91
C VAL A 2 -13.90 27.73 59.47
N ASN A 3 -15.10 28.14 59.00
CA ASN A 3 -15.44 29.08 57.90
C ASN A 3 -14.95 28.74 56.46
N ASP A 4 -15.59 29.14 55.36
CA ASP A 4 -16.50 30.25 55.11
C ASP A 4 -17.31 30.02 53.80
N ILE A 5 -18.32 30.87 53.64
CA ILE A 5 -19.37 30.95 52.64
C ILE A 5 -19.01 31.97 51.51
N ARG A 6 -19.76 31.95 50.37
CA ARG A 6 -19.99 33.03 49.34
C ARG A 6 -18.90 33.18 48.25
N LYS A 7 -19.14 33.52 46.97
CA LYS A 7 -20.22 34.20 46.20
C LYS A 7 -20.08 33.78 44.70
N ARG A 8 -21.15 33.41 43.97
CA ARG A 8 -21.99 34.21 43.03
C ARG A 8 -21.28 35.02 41.91
N SER A 9 -21.51 34.55 40.67
CA SER A 9 -21.98 35.25 39.44
C SER A 9 -22.01 36.79 39.41
N LEU A 10 -21.52 37.36 38.29
CA LEU A 10 -22.20 38.32 37.38
C LEU A 10 -21.16 39.11 36.55
N PHE A 11 -21.30 39.18 35.21
CA PHE A 11 -21.78 40.38 34.49
C PHE A 11 -21.62 40.26 32.96
N ASN A 12 -22.75 40.43 32.26
CA ASN A 12 -22.83 40.83 30.86
C ASN A 12 -23.19 42.34 30.82
N GLY A 13 -22.55 43.10 29.93
CA GLY A 13 -23.12 44.23 29.19
C GLY A 13 -23.27 45.61 29.85
N ILE A 14 -22.88 46.66 29.09
CA ILE A 14 -23.37 48.07 28.95
C ILE A 14 -22.20 48.86 28.30
N VAL A 15 -22.20 49.23 27.02
CA VAL A 15 -22.90 50.32 26.29
C VAL A 15 -22.35 51.74 26.57
N ALA A 16 -21.97 52.39 25.45
CA ALA A 16 -21.95 53.83 25.12
C ALA A 16 -20.70 54.71 25.35
N ASP A 17 -20.37 55.38 24.24
CA ASP A 17 -19.86 56.75 24.05
C ASP A 17 -18.46 57.14 24.55
N LEU A 18 -17.57 57.36 23.58
CA LEU A 18 -16.80 58.59 23.46
C LEU A 18 -16.40 58.81 22.00
N ALA A 19 -17.08 59.75 21.35
CA ALA A 19 -16.71 60.33 20.06
C ALA A 19 -16.14 61.74 20.27
N LYS A 20 -15.36 62.20 19.27
CA LYS A 20 -14.70 63.52 19.05
C LYS A 20 -13.25 63.60 19.54
N ASP A 21 -12.25 64.06 18.79
CA ASP A 21 -12.11 64.62 17.44
C ASP A 21 -10.62 64.49 17.09
N VAL A 22 -10.25 64.22 15.83
CA VAL A 22 -9.24 64.96 15.01
C VAL A 22 -9.32 64.43 13.57
N VAL A 23 -9.39 65.37 12.64
CA VAL A 23 -9.58 65.23 11.19
C VAL A 23 -8.23 65.23 10.44
N SER A 24 -8.27 64.69 9.21
CA SER A 24 -7.29 64.70 8.09
C SER A 24 -6.20 63.61 8.19
N ASP A 25 -5.93 62.80 7.17
CA ASP A 25 -5.74 63.17 5.77
C ASP A 25 -5.98 61.98 4.80
N LYS A 26 -6.14 62.31 3.51
CA LYS A 26 -6.56 61.45 2.39
C LYS A 26 -5.52 60.38 1.98
N THR A 27 -5.98 59.25 1.45
CA THR A 27 -5.81 58.76 0.05
C THR A 27 -5.81 57.22 -0.08
N HIS A 28 -6.53 56.72 -1.12
CA HIS A 28 -6.40 55.44 -1.88
C HIS A 28 -6.30 54.09 -1.12
N SER A 29 -6.92 52.96 -1.49
CA SER A 29 -7.60 52.48 -2.69
C SER A 29 -8.40 51.20 -2.34
N SER A 30 -9.53 50.99 -3.05
CA SER A 30 -10.20 49.72 -3.41
C SER A 30 -9.78 48.39 -2.75
N ILE A 31 -10.76 47.64 -2.24
CA ILE A 31 -10.95 46.19 -2.48
C ILE A 31 -12.43 45.84 -2.23
N SER A 32 -13.10 45.30 -3.24
CA SER A 32 -14.41 44.66 -3.16
C SER A 32 -14.25 43.22 -2.66
N HIS A 33 -15.15 42.81 -1.76
CA HIS A 33 -15.32 41.43 -1.31
C HIS A 33 -15.83 40.54 -2.45
N ASP A 34 -15.16 39.42 -2.69
CA ASP A 34 -15.78 38.21 -3.22
C ASP A 34 -15.49 37.05 -2.26
N MET A 35 -16.56 36.34 -1.94
CA MET A 35 -16.59 35.15 -1.10
C MET A 35 -16.23 33.94 -1.97
N ASP A 36 -15.16 33.23 -1.63
CA ASP A 36 -14.86 31.90 -2.17
C ASP A 36 -14.93 30.86 -1.06
N ASP A 37 -15.82 29.89 -1.26
CA ASP A 37 -16.02 28.66 -0.50
C ASP A 37 -14.92 27.64 -0.88
N PRO A 38 -14.18 27.02 0.06
CA PRO A 38 -13.07 26.15 -0.30
C PRO A 38 -13.58 24.73 -0.61
N SER A 39 -13.62 24.38 -1.90
CA SER A 39 -13.66 22.98 -2.33
C SER A 39 -12.38 22.24 -1.92
N PRO A 40 -12.44 20.96 -1.52
CA PRO A 40 -11.28 20.21 -1.06
C PRO A 40 -10.32 19.97 -2.22
N SER A 41 -9.07 20.39 -2.05
CA SER A 41 -7.98 20.22 -3.01
C SER A 41 -7.71 18.75 -3.26
N THR A 42 -8.15 18.24 -4.41
CA THR A 42 -7.64 16.99 -4.97
C THR A 42 -6.20 17.24 -5.44
N SER A 43 -5.24 16.62 -4.75
CA SER A 43 -3.84 16.65 -5.17
C SER A 43 -3.74 16.08 -6.60
N SER A 44 -3.34 16.90 -7.57
CA SER A 44 -3.13 16.49 -8.95
C SER A 44 -1.96 15.51 -9.02
N PHE A 45 -2.25 14.21 -9.03
CA PHE A 45 -1.24 13.19 -9.31
C PHE A 45 -0.71 13.41 -10.72
N SER A 46 0.61 13.59 -10.87
CA SER A 46 1.24 13.56 -12.18
C SER A 46 1.03 12.16 -12.78
N ASN A 47 0.41 12.09 -13.96
CA ASN A 47 -0.06 10.85 -14.63
C ASN A 47 0.99 9.75 -14.89
N ASN A 48 2.27 9.96 -14.52
CA ASN A 48 3.40 9.04 -14.71
C ASN A 48 4.18 8.69 -13.43
N SER A 49 3.68 9.02 -12.22
CA SER A 49 4.38 8.59 -11.01
C SER A 49 4.31 7.06 -10.85
N THR A 50 5.45 6.42 -10.57
CA THR A 50 5.53 4.98 -10.26
C THR A 50 5.60 4.71 -8.76
N THR A 51 5.60 5.76 -7.95
CA THR A 51 5.72 5.69 -6.49
C THR A 51 4.74 6.64 -5.80
N VAL A 52 4.38 6.32 -4.57
CA VAL A 52 3.69 7.19 -3.62
C VAL A 52 4.59 7.42 -2.40
N THR A 53 4.41 8.53 -1.69
CA THR A 53 5.23 8.86 -0.51
C THR A 53 4.39 8.67 0.75
N LEU A 54 4.91 7.89 1.69
CA LEU A 54 4.31 7.70 3.01
C LEU A 54 4.45 8.98 3.85
N SER A 55 3.66 9.10 4.93
CA SER A 55 3.68 10.26 5.83
C SER A 55 5.07 10.56 6.45
N ASN A 56 5.95 9.57 6.51
CA ASN A 56 7.33 9.71 6.99
C ASN A 56 8.37 9.95 5.88
N GLY A 57 7.94 10.21 4.63
CA GLY A 57 8.82 10.48 3.50
C GLY A 57 9.38 9.24 2.78
N VAL A 58 9.09 8.02 3.25
CA VAL A 58 9.49 6.79 2.55
C VAL A 58 8.72 6.68 1.22
N ARG A 59 9.43 6.45 0.11
CA ARG A 59 8.81 6.20 -1.20
C ARG A 59 8.45 4.73 -1.35
N MET A 60 7.18 4.45 -1.61
CA MET A 60 6.62 3.13 -1.85
C MET A 60 6.23 2.99 -3.33
N PRO A 61 6.64 1.91 -4.04
CA PRO A 61 6.16 1.64 -5.40
C PRO A 61 4.64 1.46 -5.46
N LEU A 62 3.99 2.00 -6.50
CA LEU A 62 2.57 1.80 -6.75
C LEU A 62 2.25 0.37 -7.23
N LEU A 63 3.23 -0.34 -7.78
CA LEU A 63 3.11 -1.73 -8.20
C LEU A 63 4.10 -2.60 -7.43
N GLY A 64 3.61 -3.66 -6.80
CA GLY A 64 4.42 -4.69 -6.16
C GLY A 64 3.97 -6.10 -6.50
N LEU A 65 4.84 -7.06 -6.20
CA LEU A 65 4.55 -8.47 -6.37
C LEU A 65 3.95 -9.01 -5.07
N GLY A 66 2.65 -9.29 -5.10
CA GLY A 66 1.98 -9.94 -3.97
C GLY A 66 2.32 -11.42 -3.91
N THR A 67 2.55 -11.94 -2.70
CA THR A 67 2.77 -13.37 -2.47
C THR A 67 1.65 -13.95 -1.61
N THR A 68 1.50 -15.27 -1.63
CA THR A 68 0.51 -15.98 -0.81
C THR A 68 0.84 -17.47 -0.78
N HIS A 69 0.43 -18.17 0.28
CA HIS A 69 0.46 -19.63 0.29
C HIS A 69 -0.49 -20.27 -0.75
N SER A 70 -1.44 -19.52 -1.31
CA SER A 70 -2.42 -20.03 -2.26
C SER A 70 -1.85 -20.13 -3.67
N GLY A 71 -1.81 -21.36 -4.19
CA GLY A 71 -1.37 -21.65 -5.55
C GLY A 71 0.14 -21.82 -5.71
N GLY A 72 0.91 -21.82 -4.60
CA GLY A 72 2.35 -22.13 -4.56
C GLY A 72 3.28 -20.95 -4.84
N TYR A 73 4.56 -21.19 -4.58
CA TYR A 73 5.70 -20.30 -4.80
C TYR A 73 6.50 -20.73 -6.04
N TYR A 74 6.89 -19.76 -6.87
CA TYR A 74 7.60 -19.96 -8.13
C TYR A 74 8.78 -19.00 -8.19
N HIS A 75 9.97 -19.51 -7.93
CA HIS A 75 11.18 -18.71 -7.77
C HIS A 75 11.51 -17.89 -9.02
N ASP A 76 11.48 -18.52 -10.19
CA ASP A 76 11.82 -17.88 -11.46
C ASP A 76 10.85 -16.74 -11.79
N ALA A 77 9.58 -16.87 -11.41
CA ALA A 77 8.59 -15.81 -11.60
C ALA A 77 8.92 -14.57 -10.75
N VAL A 78 9.35 -14.77 -9.49
CA VAL A 78 9.80 -13.68 -8.62
C VAL A 78 11.06 -13.03 -9.17
N LEU A 79 12.06 -13.81 -9.56
CA LEU A 79 13.29 -13.29 -10.16
C LEU A 79 13.02 -12.53 -11.45
N HIS A 80 12.11 -13.02 -12.30
CA HIS A 80 11.72 -12.35 -13.53
C HIS A 80 11.08 -11.00 -13.27
N ALA A 81 10.15 -10.93 -12.32
CA ALA A 81 9.50 -9.69 -11.93
C ALA A 81 10.52 -8.60 -11.55
N LEU A 82 11.49 -8.97 -10.72
CA LEU A 82 12.52 -8.07 -10.20
C LEU A 82 13.54 -7.66 -11.28
N ARG A 83 14.06 -8.63 -12.04
CA ARG A 83 15.14 -8.41 -13.00
C ARG A 83 14.68 -7.77 -14.31
N TYR A 84 13.49 -8.13 -14.78
CA TYR A 84 13.09 -7.84 -16.17
C TYR A 84 11.77 -7.07 -16.29
N SER A 85 10.87 -7.14 -15.31
CA SER A 85 9.56 -6.48 -15.38
C SER A 85 9.45 -5.20 -14.53
N GLY A 86 10.57 -4.70 -13.98
CA GLY A 86 10.62 -3.42 -13.28
C GLY A 86 9.99 -3.41 -11.89
N TYR A 87 9.62 -4.57 -11.33
CA TYR A 87 9.11 -4.63 -9.96
C TYR A 87 10.21 -4.23 -8.97
N ARG A 88 9.84 -3.39 -8.01
CA ARG A 88 10.70 -2.98 -6.89
C ARG A 88 10.05 -3.19 -5.53
N MET A 89 8.82 -3.71 -5.48
CA MET A 89 8.14 -4.05 -4.24
C MET A 89 7.80 -5.54 -4.18
N ILE A 90 8.07 -6.16 -3.04
CA ILE A 90 7.65 -7.52 -2.70
C ILE A 90 6.78 -7.43 -1.45
N ASP A 91 5.55 -7.94 -1.52
CA ASP A 91 4.66 -8.04 -0.37
C ASP A 91 4.45 -9.50 0.04
N THR A 92 4.76 -9.77 1.31
CA THR A 92 4.59 -11.10 1.90
C THR A 92 4.00 -11.03 3.31
N ALA A 93 3.96 -12.17 3.99
CA ALA A 93 3.57 -12.31 5.38
C ALA A 93 4.14 -13.60 5.95
N ARG A 94 4.40 -13.63 7.27
CA ARG A 94 4.78 -14.85 8.00
C ARG A 94 3.90 -16.03 7.60
N ARG A 95 2.58 -15.80 7.62
CA ARG A 95 1.54 -16.81 7.40
C ARG A 95 1.64 -17.52 6.04
N TYR A 96 2.23 -16.84 5.05
CA TYR A 96 2.35 -17.39 3.70
C TYR A 96 3.43 -18.47 3.63
N GLY A 97 4.37 -18.50 4.58
CA GLY A 97 5.36 -19.57 4.72
C GLY A 97 6.36 -19.65 3.57
N VAL A 98 6.61 -18.51 2.89
CA VAL A 98 7.52 -18.42 1.72
C VAL A 98 8.67 -17.43 1.94
N GLU A 99 8.85 -16.95 3.17
CA GLU A 99 9.85 -15.91 3.49
C GLU A 99 11.28 -16.39 3.22
N THR A 100 11.59 -17.66 3.50
CA THR A 100 12.92 -18.25 3.23
C THR A 100 13.23 -18.25 1.73
N GLU A 101 12.27 -18.71 0.93
CA GLU A 101 12.37 -18.77 -0.53
C GLU A 101 12.46 -17.36 -1.14
N LEU A 102 11.69 -16.40 -0.60
CA LEU A 102 11.78 -15.00 -1.00
C LEU A 102 13.14 -14.39 -0.65
N GLY A 103 13.72 -14.73 0.50
CA GLY A 103 15.07 -14.26 0.86
C GLY A 103 16.13 -14.71 -0.15
N ILE A 104 16.03 -15.95 -0.64
CA ILE A 104 16.87 -16.45 -1.73
C ILE A 104 16.66 -15.59 -2.98
N ALA A 105 15.41 -15.30 -3.35
CA ALA A 105 15.13 -14.49 -4.55
C ALA A 105 15.61 -13.03 -4.43
N ILE A 106 15.46 -12.42 -3.24
CA ILE A 106 15.95 -11.07 -2.95
C ILE A 106 17.46 -11.00 -3.10
N ARG A 107 18.19 -11.97 -2.52
CA ARG A 107 19.64 -12.08 -2.65
C ARG A 107 20.05 -12.31 -4.11
N ASP A 108 19.40 -13.25 -4.78
CA ASP A 108 19.82 -13.72 -6.10
C ASP A 108 19.41 -12.75 -7.21
N CYS A 109 18.41 -11.88 -7.03
CA CYS A 109 17.95 -10.97 -8.08
C CYS A 109 19.02 -10.00 -8.58
N GLY A 110 20.04 -9.72 -7.76
CA GLY A 110 21.18 -8.87 -8.12
C GLY A 110 20.90 -7.36 -8.05
N LEU A 111 19.74 -6.97 -7.51
CA LEU A 111 19.40 -5.57 -7.26
C LEU A 111 19.96 -5.11 -5.91
N PRO A 112 20.41 -3.85 -5.78
CA PRO A 112 20.73 -3.26 -4.48
C PRO A 112 19.54 -3.33 -3.52
N ARG A 113 19.79 -3.64 -2.24
CA ARG A 113 18.72 -3.78 -1.24
C ARG A 113 17.92 -2.49 -1.07
N ASP A 114 18.54 -1.33 -1.18
CA ASP A 114 17.93 -0.01 -1.06
C ASP A 114 17.09 0.41 -2.29
N GLU A 115 17.20 -0.33 -3.40
CA GLU A 115 16.26 -0.21 -4.53
C GLU A 115 14.98 -1.05 -4.34
N LEU A 116 14.96 -1.96 -3.36
CA LEU A 116 13.82 -2.82 -3.07
C LEU A 116 12.99 -2.28 -1.90
N PHE A 117 11.67 -2.44 -2.02
CA PHE A 117 10.69 -2.24 -0.97
C PHE A 117 10.17 -3.61 -0.52
N VAL A 118 10.60 -4.09 0.64
CA VAL A 118 10.20 -5.41 1.16
C VAL A 118 9.23 -5.21 2.32
N SER A 119 8.01 -5.70 2.16
CA SER A 119 6.99 -5.72 3.22
C SER A 119 6.68 -7.13 3.70
N THR A 120 6.50 -7.29 5.01
CA THR A 120 5.94 -8.51 5.61
C THR A 120 4.99 -8.16 6.75
N LYS A 121 4.27 -9.18 7.26
CA LYS A 121 3.20 -9.02 8.24
C LYS A 121 3.41 -9.93 9.44
N LEU A 122 3.26 -9.35 10.62
CA LEU A 122 3.22 -10.01 11.92
C LEU A 122 1.88 -10.76 12.06
N TRP A 123 1.93 -12.05 12.36
CA TRP A 123 0.72 -12.83 12.57
C TRP A 123 0.18 -12.63 13.99
N SER A 124 -1.15 -12.64 14.17
CA SER A 124 -1.80 -12.32 15.45
C SER A 124 -1.32 -13.15 16.64
N THR A 125 -0.78 -14.35 16.42
CA THR A 125 -0.24 -15.19 17.51
C THR A 125 1.08 -14.70 18.08
N ASP A 126 1.75 -13.76 17.42
CA ASP A 126 3.02 -13.15 17.87
C ASP A 126 2.84 -11.74 18.43
N TYR A 127 1.60 -11.29 18.63
CA TYR A 127 1.33 -9.96 19.18
C TYR A 127 1.81 -9.84 20.64
N GLY A 128 1.95 -8.61 21.10
CA GLY A 128 2.52 -8.27 22.41
C GLY A 128 4.00 -8.62 22.46
N ALA A 129 4.41 -9.39 23.47
CA ALA A 129 5.81 -9.75 23.71
C ALA A 129 6.50 -10.56 22.58
N GLY A 130 5.76 -11.04 21.57
CA GLY A 130 6.32 -11.80 20.46
C GLY A 130 6.99 -10.96 19.35
N VAL A 131 6.71 -9.66 19.28
CA VAL A 131 7.06 -8.76 18.16
C VAL A 131 8.53 -8.83 17.75
N GLU A 132 9.47 -8.68 18.70
CA GLU A 132 10.90 -8.63 18.39
C GLU A 132 11.41 -9.99 17.91
N SER A 133 10.89 -11.08 18.48
CA SER A 133 11.23 -12.44 18.06
C SER A 133 10.71 -12.73 16.65
N ALA A 134 9.49 -12.31 16.34
CA ALA A 134 8.89 -12.45 15.04
C ALA A 134 9.64 -11.63 13.99
N PHE A 135 9.92 -10.35 14.26
CA PHE A 135 10.73 -9.51 13.38
C PHE A 135 12.07 -10.15 13.06
N ARG A 136 12.83 -10.60 14.07
CA ARG A 136 14.14 -11.25 13.88
C ARG A 136 14.02 -12.52 13.03
N ASN A 137 13.02 -13.34 13.27
CA ASN A 137 12.81 -14.57 12.51
C ASN A 137 12.44 -14.27 11.05
N GLN A 138 11.54 -13.31 10.81
CA GLN A 138 11.06 -12.95 9.47
C GLN A 138 12.15 -12.25 8.65
N SER A 139 12.87 -11.28 9.24
CA SER A 139 14.01 -10.61 8.60
C SER A 139 15.15 -11.58 8.27
N ALA A 140 15.45 -12.53 9.16
CA ALA A 140 16.44 -13.58 8.90
C ALA A 140 16.03 -14.50 7.74
N LYS A 141 14.77 -14.94 7.68
CA LYS A 141 14.25 -15.75 6.56
C LYS A 141 14.31 -14.99 5.24
N LEU A 142 13.92 -13.72 5.26
CA LEU A 142 14.00 -12.81 4.11
C LEU A 142 15.43 -12.39 3.77
N GLN A 143 16.42 -12.72 4.60
CA GLN A 143 17.83 -12.36 4.42
C GLN A 143 18.03 -10.84 4.27
N VAL A 144 17.36 -10.05 5.12
CA VAL A 144 17.45 -8.57 5.13
C VAL A 144 17.74 -8.03 6.53
N ASP A 145 18.51 -6.95 6.61
CA ASP A 145 18.82 -6.28 7.89
C ASP A 145 17.69 -5.36 8.39
N TYR A 146 16.84 -4.91 7.47
CA TYR A 146 15.69 -4.05 7.73
C TYR A 146 14.52 -4.38 6.80
N LEU A 147 13.30 -4.04 7.24
CA LEU A 147 12.08 -4.08 6.43
C LEU A 147 11.69 -2.67 5.99
N ASP A 148 11.16 -2.51 4.78
CA ASP A 148 10.65 -1.21 4.34
C ASP A 148 9.28 -0.92 4.97
N LEU A 149 8.49 -1.97 5.20
CA LEU A 149 7.20 -1.92 5.87
C LEU A 149 6.94 -3.20 6.67
N PHE A 150 6.68 -3.07 7.98
CA PHE A 150 6.24 -4.17 8.83
C PHE A 150 4.84 -3.89 9.35
N MET A 151 3.91 -4.85 9.22
CA MET A 151 2.49 -4.62 9.50
C MET A 151 1.89 -5.62 10.48
N LEU A 152 0.94 -5.19 11.30
CA LEU A 152 -0.03 -6.11 11.91
C LEU A 152 -0.90 -6.71 10.79
N HIS A 153 -1.03 -8.03 10.73
CA HIS A 153 -1.77 -8.67 9.64
C HIS A 153 -3.30 -8.54 9.80
N PHE A 154 -3.80 -8.53 11.05
CA PHE A 154 -5.23 -8.42 11.37
C PHE A 154 -5.42 -7.68 12.71
N PRO A 155 -6.56 -7.00 12.95
CA PRO A 155 -6.85 -6.36 14.24
C PRO A 155 -7.11 -7.35 15.37
N ASP A 156 -7.52 -8.57 15.04
CA ASP A 156 -7.89 -9.61 16.00
C ASP A 156 -6.70 -10.13 16.79
N VAL A 157 -6.95 -10.33 18.08
CA VAL A 157 -6.01 -10.86 19.05
C VAL A 157 -6.55 -12.19 19.58
N PRO A 158 -5.73 -13.26 19.58
CA PRO A 158 -6.10 -14.49 20.24
C PRO A 158 -6.40 -14.31 21.72
N GLU A 159 -7.50 -14.89 22.20
CA GLU A 159 -7.98 -14.73 23.58
C GLU A 159 -6.91 -15.09 24.63
N TRP A 160 -6.04 -16.06 24.32
CA TRP A 160 -4.97 -16.49 25.23
C TRP A 160 -3.81 -15.49 25.36
N LEU A 161 -3.75 -14.45 24.52
CA LEU A 161 -2.78 -13.35 24.68
C LEU A 161 -3.28 -12.27 25.65
N GLY A 162 -4.57 -12.25 25.97
CA GLY A 162 -5.17 -11.30 26.91
C GLY A 162 -6.12 -10.30 26.25
N SER A 163 -6.28 -9.13 26.87
CA SER A 163 -7.20 -8.09 26.39
C SER A 163 -6.78 -7.59 25.00
N PRO A 164 -7.66 -7.65 23.97
CA PRO A 164 -7.29 -7.25 22.62
C PRO A 164 -6.70 -5.84 22.52
N ARG A 165 -7.31 -4.86 23.18
CA ARG A 165 -6.81 -3.47 23.19
C ARG A 165 -5.42 -3.37 23.81
N GLN A 166 -5.20 -3.98 24.98
CA GLN A 166 -3.91 -3.94 25.67
C GLN A 166 -2.81 -4.64 24.86
N VAL A 167 -3.13 -5.77 24.24
CA VAL A 167 -2.19 -6.50 23.39
C VAL A 167 -1.89 -5.72 22.11
N ARG A 168 -2.87 -5.08 21.47
CA ARG A 168 -2.63 -4.19 20.32
C ARG A 168 -1.74 -3.00 20.69
N GLU A 169 -2.03 -2.37 21.83
CA GLU A 169 -1.22 -1.27 22.36
C GLU A 169 0.24 -1.72 22.59
N GLU A 170 0.46 -2.82 23.31
CA GLU A 170 1.82 -3.37 23.52
C GLU A 170 2.50 -3.72 22.19
N THR A 171 1.77 -4.34 21.26
CA THR A 171 2.28 -4.70 19.94
C THR A 171 2.76 -3.46 19.19
N TRP A 172 1.94 -2.40 19.18
CA TRP A 172 2.26 -1.18 18.48
C TRP A 172 3.48 -0.48 19.10
N ARG A 173 3.53 -0.36 20.43
CA ARG A 173 4.69 0.21 21.14
C ARG A 173 5.99 -0.51 20.80
N ARG A 174 5.97 -1.84 20.69
CA ARG A 174 7.15 -2.63 20.28
C ARG A 174 7.51 -2.42 18.82
N MET A 175 6.52 -2.26 17.94
CA MET A 175 6.76 -1.91 16.53
C MET A 175 7.33 -0.49 16.38
N GLU A 176 6.89 0.47 17.20
CA GLU A 176 7.48 1.80 17.28
C GLU A 176 8.96 1.74 17.70
N LEU A 177 9.33 0.87 18.63
CA LEU A 177 10.75 0.65 18.98
C LEU A 177 11.55 0.09 17.81
N LEU A 178 11.01 -0.84 17.03
CA LEU A 178 11.68 -1.35 15.82
C LEU A 178 11.82 -0.26 14.75
N TYR A 179 10.83 0.63 14.63
CA TYR A 179 10.87 1.79 13.74
C TYR A 179 11.95 2.79 14.18
N ASP A 180 11.99 3.16 15.46
CA ASP A 180 12.97 4.08 16.03
C ASP A 180 14.42 3.54 15.90
N GLN A 181 14.60 2.23 16.05
CA GLN A 181 15.89 1.55 15.85
C GLN A 181 16.31 1.42 14.37
N GLY A 182 15.50 1.89 13.42
CA GLY A 182 15.75 1.77 11.99
C GLY A 182 15.63 0.34 11.45
N LYS A 183 15.06 -0.59 12.22
CA LYS A 183 14.83 -1.98 11.81
C LYS A 183 13.63 -2.12 10.86
N CYS A 184 12.67 -1.22 10.99
CA CYS A 184 11.60 -1.01 10.02
C CYS A 184 11.68 0.43 9.54
N ARG A 185 11.66 0.68 8.23
CA ARG A 185 11.58 2.06 7.70
C ARG A 185 10.19 2.65 7.83
N SER A 186 9.17 1.79 7.91
CA SER A 186 7.77 2.15 8.14
C SER A 186 7.08 1.01 8.89
N ILE A 187 6.07 1.37 9.67
CA ILE A 187 5.18 0.44 10.36
C ILE A 187 3.73 0.71 9.97
N GLY A 188 2.93 -0.33 9.87
CA GLY A 188 1.54 -0.21 9.43
C GLY A 188 0.63 -1.32 9.96
N VAL A 189 -0.56 -1.37 9.39
CA VAL A 189 -1.60 -2.34 9.73
C VAL A 189 -2.24 -2.91 8.47
N SER A 190 -3.00 -3.99 8.61
CA SER A 190 -3.74 -4.61 7.52
C SER A 190 -5.08 -5.14 8.03
N ASN A 191 -6.14 -4.92 7.25
CA ASN A 191 -7.51 -5.29 7.59
C ASN A 191 -8.11 -4.55 8.80
N PHE A 192 -7.60 -3.36 9.11
CA PHE A 192 -8.16 -2.52 10.17
C PHE A 192 -9.29 -1.67 9.59
N GLU A 193 -10.44 -1.65 10.26
CA GLU A 193 -11.56 -0.77 9.93
C GLU A 193 -11.41 0.56 10.70
N VAL A 194 -12.28 1.55 10.44
CA VAL A 194 -12.17 2.91 11.02
C VAL A 194 -12.07 2.85 12.55
N SER A 195 -12.95 2.10 13.21
CA SER A 195 -12.97 1.97 14.67
C SER A 195 -11.69 1.36 15.24
N ASP A 196 -11.03 0.45 14.50
CA ASP A 196 -9.76 -0.12 14.94
C ASP A 196 -8.62 0.90 14.84
N LEU A 197 -8.67 1.78 13.84
CA LEU A 197 -7.67 2.83 13.63
C LEU A 197 -7.83 3.98 14.63
N GLU A 198 -9.06 4.34 15.00
CA GLU A 198 -9.35 5.34 16.04
C GLU A 198 -8.72 4.96 17.39
N GLU A 199 -8.60 3.67 17.71
CA GLU A 199 -7.93 3.23 18.95
C GLU A 199 -6.46 3.70 19.04
N PHE A 200 -5.78 3.90 17.91
CA PHE A 200 -4.38 4.32 17.91
C PHE A 200 -4.20 5.75 18.40
N GLU A 201 -5.24 6.61 18.34
CA GLU A 201 -5.15 7.98 18.85
C GLU A 201 -4.85 8.02 20.35
N ASP A 202 -5.26 6.98 21.09
CA ASP A 202 -5.03 6.89 22.54
C ASP A 202 -3.57 6.55 22.91
N PHE A 203 -2.87 5.80 22.06
CA PHE A 203 -1.61 5.17 22.45
C PHE A 203 -0.50 5.20 21.39
N ALA A 204 -0.72 5.63 20.15
CA ALA A 204 0.35 5.68 19.17
C ALA A 204 1.18 6.96 19.34
N SER A 205 2.50 6.83 19.41
CA SER A 205 3.42 7.95 19.19
C SER A 205 3.55 8.28 17.71
N VAL A 206 3.43 7.27 16.83
CA VAL A 206 3.38 7.42 15.38
C VAL A 206 2.20 6.62 14.85
N LEU A 207 1.28 7.27 14.14
CA LEU A 207 0.15 6.59 13.50
C LEU A 207 0.65 5.59 12.43
N PRO A 208 -0.13 4.54 12.09
CA PRO A 208 0.23 3.64 11.01
C PRO A 208 0.52 4.39 9.71
N HIS A 209 1.67 4.12 9.09
CA HIS A 209 2.00 4.74 7.80
C HIS A 209 1.15 4.17 6.66
N VAL A 210 0.68 2.93 6.83
CA VAL A 210 -0.09 2.17 5.85
C VAL A 210 -1.22 1.41 6.53
N ASN A 211 -2.39 1.37 5.90
CA ASN A 211 -3.42 0.35 6.12
C ASN A 211 -3.64 -0.45 4.84
N GLN A 212 -3.27 -1.75 4.84
CA GLN A 212 -3.45 -2.63 3.68
C GLN A 212 -4.75 -3.43 3.79
N CYS A 213 -5.70 -3.14 2.90
CA CYS A 213 -7.04 -3.74 2.92
C CYS A 213 -7.42 -4.28 1.52
N GLU A 214 -8.53 -5.01 1.47
CA GLU A 214 -9.09 -5.46 0.20
C GLU A 214 -9.57 -4.27 -0.61
N PHE A 215 -9.16 -4.21 -1.88
CA PHE A 215 -9.59 -3.16 -2.79
C PHE A 215 -9.50 -3.62 -4.23
N HIS A 216 -10.57 -3.42 -4.98
CA HIS A 216 -10.63 -3.74 -6.40
C HIS A 216 -11.83 -3.08 -7.07
N ALA A 217 -11.88 -3.06 -8.40
CA ALA A 217 -12.93 -2.40 -9.19
C ALA A 217 -14.39 -2.80 -8.82
N LEU A 218 -14.60 -3.94 -8.15
CA LEU A 218 -15.91 -4.38 -7.67
C LEU A 218 -16.21 -4.03 -6.20
N TYR A 219 -15.21 -3.58 -5.44
CA TYR A 219 -15.30 -3.32 -4.00
C TYR A 219 -14.33 -2.20 -3.60
N ASP A 220 -14.91 -1.07 -3.20
CA ASP A 220 -14.24 0.13 -2.75
C ASP A 220 -14.81 0.53 -1.37
N PRO A 221 -14.03 0.40 -0.29
CA PRO A 221 -14.41 0.86 1.05
C PRO A 221 -14.12 2.35 1.20
N THR A 222 -14.92 3.19 0.54
CA THR A 222 -14.71 4.65 0.44
C THR A 222 -14.53 5.32 1.82
N GLU A 223 -15.40 5.03 2.78
CA GLU A 223 -15.34 5.61 4.14
C GLU A 223 -14.00 5.34 4.83
N LEU A 224 -13.51 4.10 4.78
CA LEU A 224 -12.21 3.73 5.34
C LEU A 224 -11.05 4.43 4.63
N ARG A 225 -11.11 4.55 3.29
CA ARG A 225 -10.08 5.25 2.52
C ARG A 225 -10.03 6.74 2.84
N GLU A 226 -11.20 7.38 2.97
CA GLU A 226 -11.30 8.79 3.32
C GLU A 226 -10.75 9.04 4.73
N TYR A 227 -11.11 8.20 5.70
CA TYR A 227 -10.54 8.26 7.05
C TYR A 227 -9.01 8.11 7.02
N CYS A 228 -8.49 7.09 6.31
CA CYS A 228 -7.05 6.89 6.18
C CYS A 228 -6.36 8.13 5.58
N SER A 229 -6.93 8.71 4.52
CA SER A 229 -6.42 9.92 3.88
C SER A 229 -6.38 11.11 4.84
N GLN A 230 -7.44 11.34 5.62
CA GLN A 230 -7.52 12.41 6.62
C GLN A 230 -6.45 12.27 7.71
N GLN A 231 -6.14 11.04 8.11
CA GLN A 231 -5.15 10.73 9.14
C GLN A 231 -3.70 10.62 8.60
N GLY A 232 -3.48 10.84 7.30
CA GLY A 232 -2.16 10.67 6.68
C GLY A 232 -1.69 9.21 6.62
N ILE A 233 -2.62 8.26 6.71
CA ILE A 233 -2.38 6.81 6.59
C ILE A 233 -2.56 6.44 5.12
N LEU A 234 -1.52 5.89 4.47
CA LEU A 234 -1.67 5.44 3.09
C LEU A 234 -2.52 4.17 3.03
N PHE A 235 -3.65 4.22 2.34
CA PHE A 235 -4.42 3.02 2.03
C PHE A 235 -3.76 2.24 0.89
N THR A 236 -3.55 0.93 1.07
CA THR A 236 -2.98 0.04 0.03
C THR A 236 -3.90 -1.14 -0.24
N GLY A 237 -3.96 -1.59 -1.50
CA GLY A 237 -4.96 -2.56 -1.96
C GLY A 237 -4.40 -3.95 -2.24
N TYR A 238 -4.94 -4.97 -1.59
CA TYR A 238 -4.72 -6.37 -1.99
C TYR A 238 -5.94 -6.94 -2.75
N CYS A 239 -5.74 -8.09 -3.40
CA CYS A 239 -6.73 -8.74 -4.26
C CYS A 239 -7.24 -7.85 -5.42
N PRO A 240 -6.38 -7.11 -6.15
CA PRO A 240 -6.82 -6.11 -7.15
C PRO A 240 -7.67 -6.70 -8.29
N LEU A 241 -7.65 -8.01 -8.50
CA LEU A 241 -8.42 -8.73 -9.52
C LEU A 241 -9.65 -9.46 -8.96
N ALA A 242 -10.05 -9.21 -7.71
CA ALA A 242 -11.15 -9.88 -7.02
C ALA A 242 -11.06 -11.43 -7.07
N LYS A 243 -9.84 -11.98 -6.90
CA LYS A 243 -9.53 -13.42 -7.09
C LYS A 243 -9.93 -13.96 -8.47
N GLY A 244 -9.87 -13.11 -9.50
CA GLY A 244 -10.24 -13.43 -10.89
C GLY A 244 -11.67 -13.04 -11.25
N ARG A 245 -12.55 -12.72 -10.29
CA ARG A 245 -13.96 -12.39 -10.55
C ARG A 245 -14.14 -11.15 -11.43
N ALA A 246 -13.25 -10.16 -11.30
CA ALA A 246 -13.32 -8.93 -12.07
C ALA A 246 -12.97 -9.13 -13.56
N LEU A 247 -12.22 -10.18 -13.91
CA LEU A 247 -11.68 -10.38 -15.26
C LEU A 247 -12.75 -10.71 -16.30
N GLY A 248 -13.88 -11.29 -15.86
CA GLY A 248 -15.02 -11.63 -16.71
C GLY A 248 -16.16 -10.61 -16.67
N ASN A 249 -16.04 -9.53 -15.89
CA ASN A 249 -17.08 -8.52 -15.81
C ASN A 249 -17.23 -7.77 -17.14
N GLU A 250 -18.46 -7.68 -17.65
CA GLU A 250 -18.73 -7.13 -18.99
C GLU A 250 -18.28 -5.68 -19.16
N ILE A 251 -18.43 -4.85 -18.11
CA ILE A 251 -17.97 -3.45 -18.11
C ILE A 251 -16.45 -3.41 -18.18
N ILE A 252 -15.75 -4.19 -17.35
CA ILE A 252 -14.28 -4.26 -17.36
C ILE A 252 -13.77 -4.74 -18.72
N VAL A 253 -14.38 -5.78 -19.30
CA VAL A 253 -14.02 -6.30 -20.63
C VAL A 253 -14.26 -5.27 -21.73
N LYS A 254 -15.35 -4.51 -21.64
CA LYS A 254 -15.66 -3.42 -22.59
C LYS A 254 -14.61 -2.32 -22.53
N ILE A 255 -14.23 -1.89 -21.32
CA ILE A 255 -13.19 -0.88 -21.11
C ILE A 255 -11.83 -1.41 -21.60
N ALA A 256 -11.50 -2.67 -21.32
CA ALA A 256 -10.27 -3.32 -21.78
C ALA A 256 -10.14 -3.27 -23.32
N LYS A 257 -11.22 -3.59 -24.04
CA LYS A 257 -11.26 -3.47 -25.51
C LYS A 257 -11.06 -2.04 -26.00
N LYS A 258 -11.71 -1.05 -25.37
CA LYS A 258 -11.57 0.38 -25.69
C LYS A 258 -10.10 0.84 -25.62
N HIS A 259 -9.37 0.37 -24.60
CA HIS A 259 -7.97 0.76 -24.36
C HIS A 259 -6.93 -0.14 -25.01
N GLN A 260 -7.34 -1.23 -25.69
CA GLN A 260 -6.42 -2.26 -26.21
C GLN A 260 -5.51 -2.83 -25.11
N ARG A 261 -6.13 -3.14 -23.97
CA ARG A 261 -5.51 -3.67 -22.76
C ARG A 261 -6.25 -4.91 -22.29
N THR A 262 -5.69 -5.64 -21.33
CA THR A 262 -6.38 -6.77 -20.71
C THR A 262 -7.30 -6.33 -19.56
N PRO A 263 -8.32 -7.11 -19.20
CA PRO A 263 -9.14 -6.84 -18.02
C PRO A 263 -8.32 -6.68 -16.73
N ALA A 264 -7.20 -7.42 -16.61
CA ALA A 264 -6.30 -7.29 -15.47
C ALA A 264 -5.63 -5.92 -15.43
N GLN A 265 -5.09 -5.45 -16.57
CA GLN A 265 -4.49 -4.12 -16.68
C GLN A 265 -5.49 -3.00 -16.36
N ILE A 266 -6.76 -3.13 -16.77
CA ILE A 266 -7.80 -2.15 -16.40
C ILE A 266 -8.00 -2.09 -14.88
N CYS A 267 -8.13 -3.23 -14.21
CA CYS A 267 -8.31 -3.28 -12.75
C CYS A 267 -7.11 -2.68 -11.99
N LEU A 268 -5.90 -2.99 -12.46
CA LEU A 268 -4.66 -2.49 -11.86
C LEU A 268 -4.50 -0.99 -12.11
N ARG A 269 -4.74 -0.52 -13.35
CA ARG A 269 -4.68 0.90 -13.70
C ARG A 269 -5.67 1.71 -12.87
N TRP A 270 -6.90 1.24 -12.77
CA TRP A 270 -7.94 1.88 -11.96
C TRP A 270 -7.48 2.06 -10.51
N SER A 271 -6.81 1.06 -9.94
CA SER A 271 -6.35 1.15 -8.55
C SER A 271 -5.25 2.20 -8.37
N ILE A 272 -4.24 2.21 -9.25
CA ILE A 272 -3.10 3.14 -9.11
C ILE A 272 -3.47 4.59 -9.42
N GLU A 273 -4.44 4.83 -10.30
CA GLU A 273 -4.96 6.18 -10.57
C GLU A 273 -5.87 6.70 -9.44
N ASN A 274 -6.44 5.83 -8.61
CA ASN A 274 -7.01 6.20 -7.31
C ASN A 274 -5.92 6.44 -6.23
N GLY A 275 -4.64 6.43 -6.60
CA GLY A 275 -3.52 6.59 -5.67
C GLY A 275 -3.26 5.37 -4.79
N ILE A 276 -3.86 4.21 -5.10
CA ILE A 276 -3.80 3.01 -4.28
C ILE A 276 -2.73 2.05 -4.83
N PRO A 277 -1.63 1.78 -4.09
CA PRO A 277 -0.68 0.74 -4.48
C PRO A 277 -1.34 -0.63 -4.59
N VAL A 278 -0.92 -1.42 -5.58
CA VAL A 278 -1.43 -2.75 -5.88
C VAL A 278 -0.37 -3.83 -5.83
N ILE A 279 -0.77 -5.02 -5.38
CA ILE A 279 0.10 -6.19 -5.25
C ILE A 279 -0.48 -7.42 -5.96
N PRO A 280 -0.64 -7.41 -7.30
CA PRO A 280 -1.08 -8.60 -8.02
C PRO A 280 -0.11 -9.77 -7.81
N LYS A 281 -0.68 -10.96 -7.57
CA LYS A 281 0.08 -12.20 -7.52
C LYS A 281 0.04 -12.89 -8.87
N SER A 282 1.20 -13.33 -9.36
CA SER A 282 1.28 -14.25 -10.50
C SER A 282 2.39 -15.27 -10.30
N LYS A 283 2.20 -16.44 -10.92
CA LYS A 283 3.24 -17.46 -11.10
C LYS A 283 3.67 -17.59 -12.57
N ASP A 284 2.99 -16.87 -13.44
CA ASP A 284 3.13 -16.89 -14.88
C ASP A 284 3.88 -15.62 -15.29
N VAL A 285 5.03 -15.82 -15.94
CA VAL A 285 5.93 -14.75 -16.38
C VAL A 285 5.23 -13.79 -17.35
N ALA A 286 4.45 -14.30 -18.30
CA ALA A 286 3.75 -13.44 -19.26
C ALA A 286 2.75 -12.52 -18.54
N ARG A 287 2.06 -13.02 -17.51
CA ARG A 287 1.17 -12.20 -16.68
C ARG A 287 1.91 -11.19 -15.80
N ILE A 288 3.12 -11.51 -15.37
CA ILE A 288 3.96 -10.55 -14.61
C ILE A 288 4.34 -9.38 -15.50
N GLU A 289 4.78 -9.65 -16.72
CA GLU A 289 5.09 -8.62 -17.72
C GLU A 289 3.84 -7.80 -18.08
N GLU A 290 2.71 -8.47 -18.34
CA GLU A 290 1.44 -7.81 -18.64
C GLU A 290 0.99 -6.88 -17.50
N ASN A 291 1.08 -7.33 -16.25
CA ASN A 291 0.70 -6.55 -15.07
C ASN A 291 1.61 -5.34 -14.82
N ALA A 292 2.85 -5.34 -15.35
CA ALA A 292 3.77 -4.20 -15.27
C ALA A 292 3.43 -3.08 -16.26
N GLN A 293 2.73 -3.40 -17.36
CA GLN A 293 2.36 -2.47 -18.43
C GLN A 293 1.08 -1.70 -18.09
N ILE A 294 1.08 -1.02 -16.93
CA ILE A 294 -0.09 -0.28 -16.40
C ILE A 294 0.18 1.22 -16.24
N PHE A 295 1.38 1.68 -16.58
CA PHE A 295 1.77 3.09 -16.44
C PHE A 295 1.69 3.89 -17.74
N ASP A 296 1.42 3.23 -18.87
CA ASP A 296 1.52 3.81 -20.22
C ASP A 296 0.16 4.16 -20.88
N PHE A 297 -0.93 4.06 -20.12
CA PHE A 297 -2.28 4.45 -20.54
C PHE A 297 -3.05 5.00 -19.34
N SER A 298 -4.16 5.70 -19.57
CA SER A 298 -5.03 6.25 -18.52
C SER A 298 -6.50 5.93 -18.78
N LEU A 299 -7.29 5.79 -17.72
CA LEU A 299 -8.74 5.62 -17.86
C LEU A 299 -9.43 6.99 -18.03
N SER A 300 -10.46 7.05 -18.86
CA SER A 300 -11.26 8.27 -19.03
C SER A 300 -12.27 8.44 -17.89
N ALA A 301 -12.79 9.66 -17.69
CA ALA A 301 -13.82 9.93 -16.69
C ALA A 301 -15.06 9.02 -16.85
N ASP A 302 -15.47 8.74 -18.08
CA ASP A 302 -16.57 7.81 -18.35
C ASP A 302 -16.24 6.37 -17.91
N ASP A 303 -15.00 5.92 -18.10
CA ASP A 303 -14.58 4.59 -17.65
C ASP A 303 -14.63 4.51 -16.11
N TYR A 304 -14.24 5.58 -15.42
CA TYR A 304 -14.35 5.70 -13.98
C TYR A 304 -15.80 5.59 -13.49
N GLN A 305 -16.71 6.33 -14.12
CA GLN A 305 -18.13 6.28 -13.77
C GLN A 305 -18.71 4.87 -13.95
N LEU A 306 -18.34 4.20 -15.04
CA LEU A 306 -18.76 2.82 -15.31
C LEU A 306 -18.21 1.84 -14.26
N ILE A 307 -16.95 1.99 -13.84
CA ILE A 307 -16.35 1.14 -12.81
C ILE A 307 -16.95 1.43 -11.43
N ALA A 308 -17.18 2.70 -11.09
CA ALA A 308 -17.78 3.09 -9.82
C ALA A 308 -19.17 2.45 -9.62
N ALA A 309 -19.95 2.30 -10.69
CA ALA A 309 -21.24 1.62 -10.68
C ALA A 309 -21.17 0.11 -10.36
N LEU A 310 -19.98 -0.51 -10.40
CA LEU A 310 -19.77 -1.91 -10.03
C LEU A 310 -19.56 -2.12 -8.52
N ASN A 311 -19.32 -1.04 -7.76
CA ASN A 311 -19.01 -1.14 -6.34
C ASN A 311 -20.17 -1.75 -5.55
N SER A 312 -19.88 -2.76 -4.74
CA SER A 312 -20.84 -3.31 -3.78
C SER A 312 -20.10 -4.00 -2.63
N PHE A 313 -20.59 -3.81 -1.40
CA PHE A 313 -20.09 -4.52 -0.22
C PHE A 313 -20.20 -6.04 -0.34
N SER A 314 -21.18 -6.55 -1.10
CA SER A 314 -21.32 -8.00 -1.35
C SER A 314 -20.18 -8.59 -2.20
N ASN A 315 -19.36 -7.74 -2.83
CA ASN A 315 -18.24 -8.16 -3.65
C ASN A 315 -16.94 -8.37 -2.85
N LYS A 316 -16.91 -8.13 -1.53
CA LYS A 316 -15.75 -8.45 -0.67
C LYS A 316 -15.40 -9.94 -0.81
N VAL A 317 -14.15 -10.28 -1.12
CA VAL A 317 -13.62 -11.65 -1.32
C VAL A 317 -13.01 -12.24 -0.05
N LEU A 318 -12.55 -11.39 0.87
CA LEU A 318 -12.02 -11.80 2.15
C LEU A 318 -13.19 -12.03 3.11
N LYS A 319 -13.18 -13.22 3.72
CA LYS A 319 -14.11 -13.62 4.76
C LYS A 319 -13.34 -13.71 6.07
N HIS A 320 -13.71 -12.86 7.02
CA HIS A 320 -13.04 -12.72 8.31
C HIS A 320 -13.44 -13.81 9.32
N GLU A 321 -14.64 -14.35 9.14
CA GLU A 321 -15.39 -15.32 9.97
C GLU A 321 -14.62 -16.58 10.43
N ASP A 322 -13.46 -16.90 9.85
CA ASP A 322 -12.66 -18.07 10.21
C ASP A 322 -11.25 -17.75 10.73
N LEU A 323 -10.94 -16.50 11.11
CA LEU A 323 -9.58 -16.14 11.50
C LEU A 323 -9.08 -16.95 12.72
N SER A 324 -9.93 -17.12 13.73
CA SER A 324 -9.60 -17.89 14.94
C SER A 324 -9.21 -19.33 14.65
N THR A 325 -9.89 -19.98 13.69
CA THR A 325 -9.58 -21.35 13.26
C THR A 325 -8.20 -21.47 12.59
N LYS A 326 -7.64 -20.36 12.10
CA LYS A 326 -6.37 -20.33 11.36
C LYS A 326 -5.16 -20.07 12.23
N TRP A 327 -5.33 -19.64 13.49
CA TRP A 327 -4.22 -19.34 14.40
C TRP A 327 -3.35 -20.56 14.71
N ASN A 328 -3.95 -21.75 14.78
CA ASN A 328 -3.25 -23.00 15.11
C ASN A 328 -2.70 -23.75 13.89
N LEU A 329 -2.95 -23.26 12.67
CA LEU A 329 -2.51 -23.91 11.44
C LEU A 329 -1.06 -23.52 11.13
N PRO A 330 -0.21 -24.44 10.62
CA PRO A 330 1.21 -24.16 10.36
C PRO A 330 1.40 -23.12 9.27
N ASP A 331 2.47 -22.33 9.33
CA ASP A 331 2.84 -21.38 8.27
C ASP A 331 2.95 -22.08 6.91
N GLY A 332 2.41 -21.45 5.87
CA GLY A 332 2.39 -22.06 4.54
C GLY A 332 1.43 -23.25 4.38
N TYR A 333 0.47 -23.49 5.30
CA TYR A 333 -0.44 -24.65 5.22
C TYR A 333 -1.17 -24.84 3.87
N LYS A 334 -1.39 -23.78 3.08
CA LYS A 334 -1.98 -23.89 1.73
C LYS A 334 -0.98 -24.07 0.59
N LEU A 335 0.33 -23.98 0.87
CA LEU A 335 1.36 -24.27 -0.11
C LEU A 335 1.24 -25.71 -0.57
N ALA A 336 0.99 -26.64 0.36
CA ALA A 336 0.94 -28.08 0.09
C ALA A 336 2.20 -28.56 -0.66
N GLY A 337 3.38 -28.11 -0.23
CA GLY A 337 4.67 -28.44 -0.84
C GLY A 337 4.91 -27.82 -2.22
N ARG A 338 4.03 -26.95 -2.72
CA ARG A 338 4.15 -26.31 -4.04
C ARG A 338 5.14 -25.15 -4.01
N VAL A 339 6.42 -25.49 -3.94
CA VAL A 339 7.57 -24.59 -4.04
C VAL A 339 8.42 -25.04 -5.22
N TYR A 340 8.66 -24.16 -6.18
CA TYR A 340 9.29 -24.50 -7.46
C TYR A 340 10.42 -23.54 -7.82
N GLY A 341 11.45 -24.07 -8.49
CA GLY A 341 12.53 -23.27 -9.09
C GLY A 341 13.60 -22.78 -8.13
N ILE A 342 13.62 -23.23 -6.87
CA ILE A 342 14.69 -22.88 -5.93
C ILE A 342 15.99 -23.56 -6.40
N PRO A 343 17.09 -22.81 -6.60
CA PRO A 343 18.39 -23.39 -6.94
C PRO A 343 18.82 -24.41 -5.88
N SER A 344 19.36 -25.56 -6.30
CA SER A 344 19.99 -26.48 -5.34
C SER A 344 21.25 -25.82 -4.75
N GLU A 345 21.60 -26.12 -3.50
CA GLU A 345 22.79 -25.54 -2.84
C GLU A 345 24.09 -25.72 -3.65
N GLN A 346 24.15 -26.70 -4.55
CA GLN A 346 25.28 -26.97 -5.45
C GLN A 346 25.37 -26.04 -6.67
N SER A 347 24.35 -25.24 -6.95
CA SER A 347 24.26 -24.36 -8.13
C SER A 347 24.60 -22.89 -7.84
N ILE A 348 24.97 -22.57 -6.59
CA ILE A 348 25.41 -21.22 -6.20
C ILE A 348 26.85 -21.02 -6.71
N ASP A 349 26.98 -20.57 -7.95
CA ASP A 349 28.25 -20.09 -8.51
C ASP A 349 28.65 -18.84 -7.72
N SER A 350 29.65 -18.98 -6.85
CA SER A 350 30.18 -17.95 -5.94
C SER A 350 30.93 -16.82 -6.66
N ARG A 351 30.72 -16.64 -7.97
CA ARG A 351 31.37 -15.59 -8.74
C ARG A 351 30.72 -14.23 -8.45
N PRO A 352 31.51 -13.22 -8.02
CA PRO A 352 30.98 -11.89 -7.80
C PRO A 352 30.45 -11.32 -9.12
N ILE A 353 29.18 -10.88 -9.10
CA ILE A 353 28.55 -10.20 -10.23
C ILE A 353 29.31 -8.87 -10.44
N ASN A 354 30.07 -8.79 -11.54
CA ASN A 354 30.85 -7.61 -11.86
C ASN A 354 29.91 -6.50 -12.36
N LYS A 355 30.04 -5.28 -11.81
CA LYS A 355 29.19 -4.11 -12.14
C LYS A 355 29.22 -3.69 -13.62
N GLN A 356 30.07 -4.31 -14.44
CA GLN A 356 30.13 -4.08 -15.89
C GLN A 356 29.13 -4.93 -16.70
N ASP A 357 28.71 -6.09 -16.20
CA ASP A 357 27.80 -6.99 -16.95
C ASP A 357 26.35 -6.48 -16.99
N THR A 358 25.92 -5.71 -15.99
CA THR A 358 24.60 -5.06 -15.99
C THR A 358 24.51 -3.88 -16.96
N LYS A 359 25.62 -3.17 -17.25
CA LYS A 359 25.60 -2.04 -18.21
C LYS A 359 25.60 -2.48 -19.66
N HIS A 360 26.28 -3.57 -20.02
CA HIS A 360 26.34 -4.01 -21.42
C HIS A 360 25.08 -4.72 -21.92
N ARG A 361 24.22 -5.23 -21.02
CA ARG A 361 22.98 -5.93 -21.42
C ARG A 361 21.75 -5.03 -21.53
N ILE A 362 21.78 -3.84 -20.92
CA ILE A 362 20.70 -2.84 -21.00
C ILE A 362 20.73 -2.08 -22.35
N GLN A 363 21.84 -2.13 -23.10
CA GLN A 363 22.00 -1.42 -24.38
C GLN A 363 21.48 -2.18 -25.63
N GLN A 364 20.90 -3.38 -25.48
CA GLN A 364 20.32 -4.13 -26.61
C GLN A 364 18.78 -4.12 -26.63
N LEU A 365 18.17 -2.98 -26.30
CA LEU A 365 16.77 -2.73 -26.68
C LEU A 365 16.73 -2.27 -28.14
N PRO A 366 15.90 -2.86 -29.02
CA PRO A 366 15.66 -2.27 -30.33
C PRO A 366 14.91 -0.95 -30.16
N SER A 367 15.46 0.11 -30.74
CA SER A 367 14.79 1.41 -30.86
C SER A 367 13.50 1.24 -31.66
N ILE A 368 12.35 1.34 -31.00
CA ILE A 368 11.05 1.43 -31.67
C ILE A 368 10.89 2.88 -32.15
N THR A 369 11.32 3.12 -33.38
CA THR A 369 10.84 4.28 -34.16
C THR A 369 10.35 3.76 -35.50
N ASN A 370 9.03 3.73 -35.67
CA ASN A 370 8.41 3.88 -36.99
C ASN A 370 6.97 4.39 -36.81
N SER A 371 6.82 5.69 -37.03
CA SER A 371 5.53 6.34 -37.29
C SER A 371 5.21 6.20 -38.78
N PRO A 372 3.98 5.86 -39.20
CA PRO A 372 3.63 5.84 -40.61
C PRO A 372 3.28 7.27 -41.08
N SER A 373 4.11 7.86 -41.94
CA SER A 373 3.73 9.09 -42.65
C SER A 373 3.00 8.74 -43.94
N MET A 374 1.70 9.02 -43.99
CA MET A 374 1.03 9.35 -45.24
C MET A 374 1.63 10.62 -45.83
N LYS A 375 1.95 10.62 -47.13
CA LYS A 375 1.77 11.77 -48.04
C LYS A 375 1.85 11.33 -49.50
N HIS A 376 0.76 11.59 -50.22
CA HIS A 376 0.68 11.70 -51.68
C HIS A 376 1.62 12.79 -52.23
N LYS A 377 2.21 12.58 -53.43
CA LYS A 377 2.06 13.38 -54.68
C LYS A 377 3.19 13.13 -55.71
N GLY A 378 2.79 12.92 -56.98
CA GLY A 378 3.55 13.18 -58.24
C GLY A 378 4.64 12.16 -58.58
N PHE A 379 4.74 11.54 -59.75
CA PHE A 379 4.28 11.82 -61.12
C PHE A 379 3.72 10.56 -61.77
#